data_AF-A0A842VJK1-F1
#
_entry.id   AF-A0A842VJK1-F1
#
_cell.length_a   1.000
_cell.length_b   1.000
_cell.length_c   1.000
_cell.angle_alpha   90.00
_cell.angle_beta   90.00
_cell.angle_gamma   90.00
#
_symmetry.space_group_name_H-M   'P 1'
#
loop_
_entity.id
_entity.type
_entity.pdbx_description
1 polymer ?
#
loop_
_entity_poly.entity_id
_entity_poly.type
_entity_poly.pdbx_seq_one_letter_code
_entity_poly.pdbx_strand_id
1 'polypeptide(L)'
;MSKNNNNKKKDDENLGLTVKESLIKSIVYRIITIFLGFFSAFLITGNIATAFGVALLTEFIQFINYFAYEVIWTKLRTKKKIEEEIIKRMIDLEINYDSILQLAYEMSQVDTFIREVYDSANNFFKSVLKNEQLKDLKPEISKYYTHFKHSHKDRQFTTYESAET
;
A
#
# COMPACT_ATOMS: atom_id res chain seq x y z
N MET A 1 -33.01 -10.10 22.88
CA MET A 1 -31.80 -10.54 22.14
C MET A 1 -32.06 -11.61 21.05
N SER A 2 -33.30 -11.86 20.61
CA SER A 2 -33.65 -13.01 19.73
C SER A 2 -33.83 -12.67 18.22
N LYS A 3 -33.93 -11.39 17.85
CA LYS A 3 -34.18 -10.95 16.46
C LYS A 3 -33.00 -11.15 15.49
N ASN A 4 -31.78 -11.36 15.98
CA ASN A 4 -30.57 -11.38 15.15
C ASN A 4 -30.33 -12.73 14.43
N ASN A 5 -30.77 -13.85 15.03
CA ASN A 5 -30.52 -15.18 14.45
C ASN A 5 -31.42 -15.51 13.25
N ASN A 6 -32.64 -14.95 13.20
CA ASN A 6 -33.57 -15.22 12.11
C ASN A 6 -33.23 -14.49 10.81
N ASN A 7 -32.63 -13.30 10.90
CA ASN A 7 -32.17 -12.57 9.70
C ASN A 7 -30.94 -13.25 9.09
N LYS A 8 -29.94 -13.59 9.91
CA LYS A 8 -28.73 -14.27 9.44
C LYS A 8 -29.04 -15.59 8.71
N LYS A 9 -29.96 -16.40 9.25
CA LYS A 9 -30.36 -17.67 8.62
C LYS A 9 -31.08 -17.46 7.27
N LYS A 10 -31.90 -16.41 7.14
CA LYS A 10 -32.57 -16.05 5.89
C LYS A 10 -31.58 -15.54 4.85
N ASP A 11 -30.59 -14.76 5.28
CA ASP A 11 -29.58 -14.20 4.40
C ASP A 11 -28.64 -15.31 3.87
N ASP A 12 -28.25 -16.26 4.73
CA ASP A 12 -27.46 -17.44 4.36
C ASP A 12 -28.23 -18.37 3.38
N GLU A 13 -29.55 -18.56 3.56
CA GLU A 13 -30.40 -19.32 2.62
C GLU A 13 -30.53 -18.63 1.25
N ASN A 14 -30.74 -17.31 1.24
CA ASN A 14 -30.84 -16.54 -0.01
C ASN A 14 -29.49 -16.47 -0.74
N LEU A 15 -28.38 -16.36 0.00
CA LEU A 15 -27.03 -16.42 -0.56
C LEU A 15 -26.75 -17.82 -1.15
N GLY A 16 -27.15 -18.88 -0.45
CA GLY A 16 -27.03 -20.25 -0.95
C GLY A 16 -27.85 -20.52 -2.22
N LEU A 17 -29.06 -19.96 -2.31
CA LEU A 17 -29.91 -20.05 -3.50
C LEU A 17 -29.31 -19.30 -4.70
N THR A 18 -28.82 -18.07 -4.48
CA THR A 18 -28.20 -17.25 -5.55
C THR A 18 -26.90 -17.84 -6.09
N VAL A 19 -26.06 -18.43 -5.24
CA VAL A 19 -24.83 -19.13 -5.69
C VAL A 19 -25.18 -20.37 -6.51
N LYS A 20 -26.17 -21.16 -6.08
CA LYS A 20 -26.63 -22.34 -6.83
C LYS A 20 -27.19 -21.95 -8.20
N GLU A 21 -28.00 -20.89 -8.27
CA GLU A 21 -28.52 -20.37 -9.54
C GLU A 21 -27.41 -19.90 -10.47
N SER A 22 -26.39 -19.22 -9.94
CA SER A 22 -25.24 -18.74 -10.72
C SER A 22 -24.42 -19.90 -11.31
N LEU A 23 -24.17 -20.95 -10.50
CA LEU A 23 -23.50 -22.16 -10.96
C LEU A 23 -24.30 -22.89 -12.04
N ILE A 24 -25.61 -23.04 -11.85
CA ILE A 24 -26.49 -23.67 -12.85
C ILE A 24 -26.49 -22.86 -14.15
N LYS A 25 -26.62 -21.53 -14.08
CA LYS A 25 -26.55 -20.64 -15.25
C LYS A 25 -25.22 -20.79 -15.99
N SER A 26 -24.10 -20.86 -15.26
CA SER A 26 -22.78 -21.05 -15.85
C SER A 26 -22.64 -22.40 -16.55
N ILE A 27 -23.14 -23.48 -15.94
CA ILE A 27 -23.13 -24.83 -16.54
C ILE A 27 -24.00 -24.86 -17.80
N VAL A 28 -25.22 -24.32 -17.73
CA VAL A 28 -26.14 -24.27 -18.88
C VAL A 28 -25.52 -23.48 -20.04
N TYR A 29 -24.93 -22.31 -19.75
CA TYR A 29 -24.24 -21.51 -20.76
C TYR A 29 -23.13 -22.31 -21.44
N ARG A 30 -22.32 -23.04 -20.67
CA ARG A 30 -21.21 -23.83 -21.21
C ARG A 30 -21.66 -25.01 -22.05
N ILE A 31 -22.77 -25.64 -21.70
CA ILE A 31 -23.39 -26.69 -22.52
C ILE A 31 -23.84 -26.10 -23.87
N ILE A 32 -24.48 -24.93 -23.85
CA ILE A 32 -24.92 -24.24 -25.07
C ILE A 32 -23.72 -23.87 -25.96
N THR A 33 -22.62 -23.35 -25.40
CA THR A 33 -21.44 -22.98 -26.19
C THR A 33 -20.75 -24.21 -26.81
N ILE A 34 -20.66 -25.32 -26.09
CA ILE A 34 -20.14 -26.58 -26.62
C ILE A 34 -21.01 -27.07 -27.79
N PHE A 35 -22.34 -27.07 -27.63
CA PHE A 35 -23.25 -27.48 -28.71
C PHE A 35 -23.15 -26.54 -29.91
N LEU A 36 -23.05 -25.23 -29.69
CA LEU A 36 -22.88 -24.26 -30.77
C LEU A 36 -21.57 -24.48 -31.54
N GLY A 37 -20.47 -24.72 -30.83
CA GLY A 37 -19.17 -25.04 -31.42
C GLY A 37 -19.21 -26.36 -32.20
N PHE A 38 -19.87 -27.37 -31.64
CA PHE A 38 -20.10 -28.66 -32.30
C PHE A 38 -20.93 -28.51 -33.57
N PHE A 39 -22.08 -27.83 -33.53
CA PHE A 39 -22.94 -27.63 -34.71
C PHE A 39 -22.22 -26.82 -35.79
N SER A 40 -21.48 -25.78 -35.41
CA SER A 40 -20.69 -24.99 -36.34
C SER A 40 -19.62 -25.83 -37.04
N ALA A 41 -18.85 -26.61 -36.27
CA ALA A 41 -17.83 -27.50 -36.82
C ALA A 41 -18.44 -28.64 -37.64
N PHE A 42 -19.58 -29.18 -37.24
CA PHE A 42 -20.31 -30.23 -37.95
C PHE A 42 -20.86 -29.75 -39.29
N LEU A 43 -21.42 -28.54 -39.35
CA LEU A 43 -21.86 -27.95 -40.62
C LEU A 43 -20.71 -27.76 -41.61
N ILE A 44 -19.50 -27.49 -41.11
CA ILE A 44 -18.31 -27.29 -41.95
C ILE A 44 -17.70 -28.64 -42.37
N THR A 45 -17.57 -29.59 -41.45
CA THR A 45 -16.83 -30.85 -41.69
C THR A 45 -17.71 -32.02 -42.12
N GLY A 46 -19.02 -31.97 -41.85
CA GLY A 46 -19.96 -33.07 -42.08
C GLY A 46 -19.70 -34.32 -41.23
N ASN A 47 -18.71 -34.29 -40.33
CA ASN A 47 -18.27 -35.44 -39.56
C ASN A 47 -18.40 -35.19 -38.06
N ILE A 48 -19.19 -36.03 -37.39
CA ILE A 48 -19.50 -35.95 -35.96
C ILE A 48 -18.23 -36.08 -35.11
N ALA A 49 -17.32 -37.00 -35.43
CA ALA A 49 -16.11 -37.23 -34.65
C ALA A 49 -15.17 -36.00 -34.71
N THR A 50 -15.02 -35.42 -35.90
CA THR A 50 -14.20 -34.22 -36.10
C THR A 50 -14.81 -33.00 -35.43
N ALA A 51 -16.12 -32.79 -35.57
CA ALA A 51 -16.82 -31.68 -34.95
C ALA A 51 -16.74 -31.70 -33.42
N PHE A 52 -16.87 -32.89 -32.83
CA PHE A 52 -16.74 -33.07 -31.38
C PHE A 52 -15.31 -32.81 -30.89
N GLY A 53 -14.31 -33.32 -31.62
CA GLY A 53 -12.91 -33.04 -31.32
C GLY A 53 -12.58 -31.54 -31.37
N VAL A 54 -13.08 -30.82 -32.37
CA VAL A 54 -12.88 -29.38 -32.52
C VAL A 54 -13.54 -28.59 -31.40
N ALA A 55 -14.78 -28.93 -31.03
CA ALA A 55 -15.51 -28.26 -29.96
C ALA A 55 -14.79 -28.38 -28.61
N LEU A 56 -14.35 -29.59 -28.26
CA LEU A 56 -13.59 -29.83 -27.02
C LEU A 56 -12.23 -29.13 -27.03
N LEU A 57 -11.51 -29.19 -28.16
CA LEU A 57 -10.20 -28.56 -28.28
C LEU A 57 -10.31 -27.03 -28.12
N THR A 58 -11.37 -26.42 -28.67
CA THR A 58 -11.60 -24.98 -28.60
C THR A 58 -11.88 -24.53 -27.17
N GLU A 59 -12.73 -25.25 -26.42
CA GLU A 59 -12.99 -24.95 -25.00
C GLU A 59 -11.74 -25.17 -24.13
N PHE A 60 -10.92 -26.18 -24.44
CA PHE A 60 -9.67 -26.42 -23.73
C PHE A 60 -8.63 -25.31 -23.96
N ILE A 61 -8.49 -24.84 -25.22
CA ILE A 61 -7.62 -23.72 -25.55
C ILE A 61 -8.10 -22.43 -24.87
N GLN A 62 -9.41 -22.18 -24.85
CA GLN A 62 -9.98 -21.03 -24.14
C GLN A 62 -9.70 -21.09 -22.64
N PHE A 63 -9.82 -22.27 -22.02
CA PHE A 63 -9.46 -22.47 -20.62
C PHE A 63 -7.99 -22.15 -20.35
N ILE A 64 -7.07 -22.68 -21.17
CA ILE A 64 -5.63 -22.38 -21.06
C ILE A 64 -5.36 -20.88 -21.22
N ASN A 65 -5.96 -20.24 -22.22
CA ASN A 65 -5.79 -18.81 -22.46
C ASN A 65 -6.27 -17.96 -21.27
N TYR A 66 -7.46 -18.27 -20.73
CA TYR A 66 -7.98 -17.58 -19.56
C TYR A 66 -7.07 -17.77 -18.34
N PHE A 67 -6.63 -18.99 -18.08
CA PHE A 67 -5.71 -19.29 -16.99
C PHE A 67 -4.37 -18.56 -17.14
N ALA A 68 -3.80 -18.55 -18.35
CA ALA A 68 -2.57 -17.82 -18.64
C ALA A 68 -2.74 -16.31 -18.42
N TYR A 69 -3.85 -15.74 -18.90
CA TYR A 69 -4.19 -14.34 -18.66
C TYR A 69 -4.29 -14.02 -17.17
N GLU A 70 -4.98 -14.85 -16.39
CA GLU A 70 -5.14 -14.68 -14.95
C GLU A 70 -3.80 -14.75 -14.21
N VAL A 71 -2.94 -15.72 -14.54
CA VAL A 71 -1.61 -15.86 -13.93
C VAL A 71 -0.71 -14.67 -14.25
N ILE A 72 -0.68 -14.23 -15.51
CA ILE A 72 0.12 -13.08 -15.96
C ILE A 72 -0.38 -11.81 -15.27
N TRP A 73 -1.69 -11.57 -15.29
CA TRP A 73 -2.29 -10.37 -14.72
C TRP A 73 -2.15 -10.32 -13.20
N THR A 74 -2.30 -11.46 -12.52
CA THR A 74 -2.08 -11.55 -11.07
C THR A 74 -0.64 -11.23 -10.71
N LYS A 75 0.35 -11.78 -11.43
CA LYS A 75 1.76 -11.45 -11.20
C LYS A 75 2.06 -9.96 -11.43
N LEU A 76 1.48 -9.35 -12.46
CA LEU A 76 1.65 -7.92 -12.75
C LEU A 76 0.98 -7.03 -11.70
N ARG A 77 -0.23 -7.37 -11.24
CA ARG A 77 -0.97 -6.61 -10.23
C ARG A 77 -0.31 -6.69 -8.85
N THR A 78 0.24 -7.86 -8.50
CA THR A 78 0.99 -8.04 -7.24
C THR A 78 2.23 -7.16 -7.20
N LYS A 79 2.97 -7.02 -8.32
CA LYS A 79 4.12 -6.10 -8.39
C LYS A 79 3.72 -4.64 -8.12
N LYS A 80 2.67 -4.16 -8.79
CA LYS A 80 2.17 -2.78 -8.60
C LYS A 80 1.70 -2.52 -7.17
N LYS A 81 1.00 -3.47 -6.55
CA LYS A 81 0.58 -3.32 -5.14
C LYS A 81 1.75 -3.24 -4.18
N ILE A 82 2.81 -4.03 -4.40
CA ILE A 82 4.03 -3.99 -3.57
C ILE A 82 4.73 -2.63 -3.74
N GLU A 83 4.85 -2.12 -4.98
CA GLU A 83 5.42 -0.80 -5.23
C GLU A 83 4.60 0.32 -4.58
N GLU A 84 3.27 0.28 -4.69
CA GLU A 84 2.36 1.23 -4.02
C GLU A 84 2.46 1.15 -2.49
N GLU A 85 2.59 -0.05 -1.91
CA GLU A 85 2.76 -0.24 -0.46
C GLU A 85 4.13 0.28 0.03
N ILE A 86 5.19 0.05 -0.74
CA ILE A 86 6.54 0.54 -0.43
C ILE A 86 6.57 2.07 -0.52
N ILE A 87 5.99 2.66 -1.57
CA ILE A 87 5.90 4.11 -1.74
C ILE A 87 5.04 4.72 -0.63
N LYS A 88 3.90 4.13 -0.28
CA LYS A 88 3.06 4.61 0.84
C LYS A 88 3.79 4.55 2.18
N ARG A 89 4.56 3.48 2.43
CA ARG A 89 5.41 3.38 3.64
C ARG A 89 6.58 4.36 3.62
N MET A 90 7.13 4.69 2.45
CA MET A 90 8.14 5.75 2.30
C MET A 90 7.53 7.13 2.53
N ILE A 91 6.27 7.37 2.13
CA ILE A 91 5.53 8.62 2.37
C ILE A 91 5.12 8.76 3.83
N ASP A 92 4.75 7.68 4.53
CA ASP A 92 4.59 7.73 6.00
C ASP A 92 5.93 7.94 6.73
N LEU A 93 7.07 7.69 6.05
CA LEU A 93 8.41 8.03 6.52
C LEU A 93 8.86 9.43 6.07
N GLU A 94 8.09 10.09 5.20
CA GLU A 94 8.33 11.43 4.69
C GLU A 94 7.90 12.43 5.77
N ILE A 95 8.80 12.61 6.74
CA ILE A 95 8.91 13.77 7.62
C ILE A 95 7.54 14.33 8.05
N ASN A 96 6.95 13.74 9.09
CA ASN A 96 5.83 14.39 9.76
C ASN A 96 6.31 15.76 10.27
N TYR A 97 5.75 16.84 9.72
CA TYR A 97 6.01 18.22 10.13
C TYR A 97 5.90 18.37 11.65
N ASP A 98 4.94 17.65 12.27
CA ASP A 98 4.74 17.62 13.72
C ASP A 98 5.93 16.98 14.45
N SER A 99 6.56 15.94 13.90
CA SER A 99 7.75 15.31 14.48
C SER A 99 8.97 16.21 14.41
N ILE A 100 9.16 16.95 13.31
CA ILE A 100 10.22 17.98 13.24
C ILE A 100 9.96 19.07 14.26
N LEU A 101 8.72 19.53 14.36
CA LEU A 101 8.34 20.59 15.27
C LEU A 101 8.54 20.17 16.73
N GLN A 102 8.12 18.95 17.08
CA GLN A 102 8.31 18.37 18.39
C GLN A 102 9.80 18.22 18.72
N LEU A 103 10.60 17.66 17.81
CA LEU A 103 12.04 17.52 18.02
C LEU A 103 12.73 18.88 18.18
N ALA A 104 12.34 19.88 17.39
CA ALA A 104 12.85 21.24 17.51
C ALA A 104 12.46 21.88 18.85
N TYR A 105 11.23 21.67 19.32
CA TYR A 105 10.78 22.10 20.64
C TYR A 105 11.61 21.44 21.74
N GLU A 106 11.76 20.12 21.71
CA GLU A 106 12.54 19.36 22.69
C GLU A 106 14.00 19.84 22.71
N MET A 107 14.67 19.90 21.56
CA MET A 107 16.05 20.40 21.47
C MET A 107 16.19 21.85 21.94
N SER A 108 15.15 22.67 21.81
CA SER A 108 15.17 24.03 22.33
C SER A 108 15.13 24.10 23.86
N GLN A 109 14.60 23.08 24.52
CA GLN A 109 14.48 23.00 25.97
C GLN A 109 15.63 22.20 26.60
N VAL A 110 16.31 21.35 25.83
CA VAL A 110 17.44 20.54 26.31
C VAL A 110 18.58 21.43 26.76
N ASP A 111 19.06 21.14 27.96
CA ASP A 111 20.16 21.82 28.60
C ASP A 111 21.49 21.24 28.08
N THR A 112 22.11 21.88 27.07
CA THR A 112 23.34 21.35 26.46
C THR A 112 24.59 21.88 27.16
N PHE A 113 25.30 21.02 27.89
CA PHE A 113 26.58 21.33 28.55
C PHE A 113 27.80 20.91 27.73
N ILE A 114 27.58 20.04 26.74
CA ILE A 114 28.59 19.46 25.86
C ILE A 114 28.56 20.23 24.53
N ARG A 115 29.72 20.70 24.05
CA ARG A 115 29.83 21.53 22.84
C ARG A 115 29.28 20.82 21.61
N GLU A 116 29.58 19.54 21.47
CA GLU A 116 29.17 18.69 20.35
C GLU A 116 27.65 18.57 20.26
N VAL A 117 26.97 18.47 21.41
CA VAL A 117 25.52 18.39 21.48
C VAL A 117 24.89 19.73 21.11
N TYR A 118 25.47 20.84 21.60
CA TYR A 118 25.05 22.18 21.21
C TYR A 118 25.21 22.42 19.71
N ASP A 119 26.36 22.06 19.15
CA ASP A 119 26.66 22.25 17.73
C ASP A 119 25.75 21.40 16.84
N SER A 120 25.44 20.16 17.26
CA SER A 120 24.48 19.29 16.59
C SER A 120 23.09 19.92 16.55
N ALA A 121 22.56 20.37 17.70
CA ALA A 121 21.26 21.03 17.78
C ALA A 121 21.23 22.31 16.94
N ASN A 122 22.26 23.16 17.05
CA ASN A 122 22.41 24.39 16.27
C ASN A 122 22.45 24.12 14.75
N ASN A 123 23.14 23.06 14.31
CA ASN A 123 23.21 22.67 12.91
C ASN A 123 21.89 22.10 12.41
N PHE A 124 21.15 21.37 13.25
CA PHE A 124 19.79 20.94 12.94
C PHE A 124 18.88 22.14 12.65
N PHE A 125 18.81 23.12 13.57
CA PHE A 125 17.98 24.31 13.38
C PHE A 125 18.34 25.07 12.10
N LYS A 126 19.64 25.25 11.82
CA LYS A 126 20.10 25.88 10.57
C LYS A 126 19.69 25.10 9.33
N SER A 127 19.81 23.77 9.37
CA SER A 127 19.47 22.89 8.24
C SER A 127 17.97 22.95 7.93
N VAL A 128 17.12 22.92 8.97
CA VAL A 128 15.67 23.05 8.83
C VAL A 128 15.28 24.43 8.28
N LEU A 129 15.87 25.51 8.80
CA LEU A 129 15.57 26.88 8.37
C LEU A 129 16.05 27.18 6.92
N LYS A 130 17.12 26.53 6.47
CA LYS A 130 17.65 26.66 5.11
C LYS A 130 16.82 25.89 4.08
N ASN A 131 16.12 24.83 4.48
CA ASN A 131 15.36 23.99 3.56
C ASN A 131 14.14 24.76 2.97
N GLU A 132 13.96 24.70 1.65
CA GLU A 132 12.81 25.31 0.95
C GLU A 132 11.53 24.51 1.11
N GLN A 133 11.62 23.17 1.23
CA GLN A 133 10.47 22.28 1.41
C GLN A 133 9.79 22.48 2.77
N LEU A 134 10.50 23.02 3.76
CA LEU A 134 10.00 23.24 5.13
C LEU A 134 9.62 24.71 5.38
N LYS A 135 9.25 25.45 4.33
CA LYS A 135 8.94 26.89 4.41
C LYS A 135 7.85 27.20 5.43
N ASP A 136 6.86 26.33 5.56
CA ASP A 136 5.70 26.53 6.44
C ASP A 136 6.05 26.39 7.93
N LEU A 137 7.10 25.63 8.27
CA LEU A 137 7.60 25.47 9.65
C LEU A 137 8.52 26.60 10.11
N LYS A 138 9.10 27.38 9.19
CA LYS A 138 10.07 28.44 9.50
C LYS A 138 9.66 29.37 10.64
N PRO A 139 8.42 29.90 10.73
CA PRO A 139 8.04 30.78 11.84
C PRO A 139 8.15 30.10 13.21
N GLU A 140 7.70 28.86 13.34
CA GLU A 140 7.72 28.14 14.61
C GLU A 140 9.14 27.66 14.97
N ILE A 141 9.86 27.11 14.00
CA ILE A 141 11.26 26.69 14.18
C ILE A 141 12.15 27.88 14.53
N SER A 142 11.90 29.06 13.97
CA SER A 142 12.64 30.27 14.32
C SER A 142 12.42 30.66 15.77
N LYS A 143 11.18 30.54 16.28
CA LYS A 143 10.86 30.81 17.69
C LYS A 143 11.64 29.88 18.63
N TYR A 144 11.66 28.59 18.34
CA TYR A 144 12.43 27.62 19.12
C TYR A 144 13.94 27.84 19.01
N TYR A 145 14.45 28.15 17.83
CA TYR A 145 15.87 28.45 17.67
C TYR A 145 16.30 29.71 18.44
N THR A 146 15.44 30.74 18.51
CA THR A 146 15.70 31.92 19.35
C THR A 146 15.70 31.56 20.84
N HIS A 147 14.74 30.74 21.29
CA HIS A 147 14.70 30.26 22.68
C HIS A 147 15.95 29.46 23.04
N PHE A 148 16.34 28.51 22.18
CA PHE A 148 17.57 27.73 22.30
C PHE A 148 18.82 28.62 22.40
N LYS A 149 18.98 29.60 21.51
CA LYS A 149 20.10 30.55 21.54
C LYS A 149 20.14 31.36 22.83
N HIS A 150 18.98 31.81 23.29
CA HIS A 150 18.86 32.63 24.49
C HIS A 150 19.20 31.82 25.75
N SER A 151 18.68 30.60 25.88
CA SER A 151 18.96 29.70 27.01
C SER A 151 20.41 29.21 27.08
N HIS A 152 21.19 29.43 26.01
CA HIS A 152 22.60 29.03 25.91
C HIS A 152 23.58 30.21 25.75
N LYS A 153 23.11 31.46 25.82
CA LYS A 153 23.92 32.65 25.51
C LYS A 153 25.11 32.86 26.44
N ASP A 154 24.95 32.56 27.72
CA ASP A 154 25.94 32.85 28.77
C ASP A 154 26.75 31.61 29.19
N ARG A 155 26.74 30.55 28.36
CA ARG A 155 27.39 29.29 28.70
C ARG A 155 28.85 29.25 28.30
N GLN A 156 29.66 28.74 29.24
CA GLN A 156 31.02 28.31 28.98
C GLN A 156 30.99 26.79 28.75
N PHE A 157 31.26 26.36 27.52
CA PHE A 157 31.36 24.92 27.23
C PHE A 157 32.65 24.39 27.83
N THR A 158 32.56 23.39 28.71
CA THR A 158 33.73 22.72 29.26
C THR A 158 34.38 21.89 28.16
N THR A 159 35.58 22.27 27.73
CA THR A 159 36.40 21.42 26.87
C THR A 159 36.83 20.23 27.71
N TYR A 160 36.44 19.01 27.32
CA TYR A 160 36.99 17.77 27.88
C TYR A 160 38.44 17.62 27.43
N GLU A 161 39.33 18.40 28.03
CA GLU A 161 40.77 18.34 27.83
C GLU A 161 41.42 18.34 29.22
N SER A 162 41.17 17.30 30.02
CA SER A 162 41.93 16.93 31.25
C SER A 162 41.19 15.89 32.11
N ALA A 163 40.92 14.70 31.58
CA ALA A 163 40.56 13.55 32.41
C ALA A 163 41.40 12.31 32.07
N GLU A 164 42.66 12.52 31.67
CA GLU A 164 43.70 11.49 31.65
C GLU A 164 44.90 12.02 32.45
N THR A 165 44.89 11.75 33.76
CA THR A 165 46.08 11.62 34.61
C THR A 165 45.83 10.53 35.62
#